data_AF-A0A1G8FCT9-F1
#
_entry.id   AF-A0A1G8FCT9-F1
#
_cell.length_a   1.000
_cell.length_b   1.000
_cell.length_c   1.000
_cell.angle_alpha   90.00
_cell.angle_beta   90.00
_cell.angle_gamma   90.00
#
_symmetry.space_group_name_H-M   'P 1'
#
loop_
_entity.id
_entity.type
_entity.pdbx_description
1 polymer ?
#
loop_
_entity_poly.entity_id
_entity_poly.type
_entity_poly.pdbx_seq_one_letter_code
_entity_poly.pdbx_strand_id
1 'polypeptide(L)'
;MGDCRTLPLFVIGDSLSQGLISGTVSGADRGWPVWLAKALAAPDPQDPGWPTPLWPAGGLPVDLEAVFHRLESLARARRPDVWLAATAQVNDVLDQAETHYERGPGSTRRDRPGQWADDPPWWPNVASFGFMVADAWQVTPGLCQQLIGADRGLLSDGFLSGPSRPFHRSALRMLNPRLDAALDDHSQVVWLARHAEERGIRRVVCWLGANNAIAAASHLSIRPTPGEAGRDLAGLDHLARAARGWTVWSPADFAADYATLADHLEAAMRRNRDPHWRVYLGTLPHLTSAALLRGVGGRRVVEGVHHPEAWTWFPFGESFVADGGPHLCRDQGLFLDATIDAYNATIRHTARVLNAGLARPRWIVVETGAALDGAAWTRTGGRPRVALPRALRARTGPLDGRFFHAAPARRNGRRVARGGLVSLDGLHPTVIGHGLLADLFLQAMRTQGQAPPGAGIDWPAVVAADRLWTDPPRSLHLIRALRRLSGVILLTARALHHRAPGPTSTPRP
;
A
#
# COMPACT_ATOMS: atom_id res chain seq x y z
N MET A 1 -7.31 -17.00 -33.31
CA MET A 1 -8.13 -16.01 -32.57
C MET A 1 -8.47 -16.65 -31.24
N GLY A 2 -7.73 -16.30 -30.18
CA GLY A 2 -7.98 -16.84 -28.85
C GLY A 2 -9.28 -16.27 -28.29
N ASP A 3 -10.12 -17.15 -27.74
CA ASP A 3 -11.37 -16.86 -27.03
C ASP A 3 -11.22 -15.61 -26.15
N CYS A 4 -11.81 -14.48 -26.57
CA CYS A 4 -11.63 -13.20 -25.90
C CYS A 4 -12.57 -13.14 -24.68
N ARG A 5 -12.24 -13.94 -23.65
CA ARG A 5 -13.01 -14.01 -22.41
C ARG A 5 -12.93 -12.67 -21.67
N THR A 6 -14.09 -12.21 -21.18
CA THR A 6 -14.20 -11.07 -20.26
C THR A 6 -13.25 -11.24 -19.07
N LEU A 7 -12.56 -10.17 -18.68
CA LEU A 7 -11.77 -10.17 -17.45
C LEU A 7 -12.67 -10.17 -16.21
N PRO A 8 -12.53 -11.15 -15.29
CA PRO A 8 -13.41 -11.26 -14.12
C PRO A 8 -13.17 -10.15 -13.09
N LEU A 9 -11.92 -9.69 -12.96
CA LEU A 9 -11.50 -8.67 -12.00
C LEU A 9 -10.30 -7.89 -12.56
N PHE A 10 -10.38 -6.57 -12.52
CA PHE A 10 -9.30 -5.63 -12.81
C PHE A 10 -9.10 -4.67 -11.63
N VAL A 11 -7.86 -4.37 -11.27
CA VAL A 11 -7.55 -3.56 -10.09
C VAL A 11 -6.64 -2.37 -10.43
N ILE A 12 -7.10 -1.19 -10.05
CA ILE A 12 -6.38 0.08 -10.01
C ILE A 12 -6.17 0.44 -8.53
N GLY A 13 -4.96 0.85 -8.17
CA GLY A 13 -4.69 1.20 -6.78
C GLY A 13 -3.25 1.53 -6.46
N ASP A 14 -2.99 1.62 -5.15
CA ASP A 14 -1.69 1.95 -4.59
C ASP A 14 -0.99 0.74 -3.93
N SER A 15 -0.20 0.97 -2.88
CA SER A 15 0.56 -0.06 -2.16
C SER A 15 -0.33 -1.15 -1.55
N LEU A 16 -1.51 -0.80 -1.05
CA LEU A 16 -2.44 -1.78 -0.48
C LEU A 16 -2.92 -2.76 -1.56
N SER A 17 -3.29 -2.21 -2.72
CA SER A 17 -3.75 -3.00 -3.87
C SER A 17 -2.61 -3.72 -4.58
N GLN A 18 -1.37 -3.23 -4.53
CA GLN A 18 -0.23 -3.97 -5.05
C GLN A 18 0.11 -5.20 -4.19
N GLY A 19 -0.33 -5.22 -2.93
CA GLY A 19 -0.03 -6.30 -1.99
C GLY A 19 1.24 -6.07 -1.18
N LEU A 20 1.55 -4.81 -0.86
CA LEU A 20 2.68 -4.48 0.01
C LEU A 20 2.47 -5.05 1.41
N ILE A 21 3.50 -5.71 1.95
CA ILE A 21 3.51 -6.30 3.29
C ILE A 21 4.89 -6.03 3.89
N SER A 22 4.95 -5.54 5.14
CA SER A 22 6.21 -5.29 5.85
C SER A 22 7.22 -4.46 5.04
N GLY A 23 6.74 -3.38 4.39
CA GLY A 23 7.60 -2.45 3.66
C GLY A 23 8.04 -2.90 2.25
N THR A 24 7.57 -4.04 1.75
CA THR A 24 7.98 -4.57 0.44
C THR A 24 6.83 -5.15 -0.39
N VAL A 25 6.95 -5.05 -1.72
CA VAL A 25 6.07 -5.70 -2.70
C VAL A 25 6.29 -7.21 -2.84
N SER A 26 7.20 -7.83 -2.06
CA SER A 26 7.43 -9.28 -2.07
C SER A 26 6.21 -10.12 -1.66
N GLY A 27 5.17 -9.48 -1.10
CA GLY A 27 3.89 -10.10 -0.80
C GLY A 27 2.79 -9.94 -1.86
N ALA A 28 3.10 -9.45 -3.07
CA ALA A 28 2.10 -9.16 -4.11
C ALA A 28 1.22 -10.38 -4.46
N ASP A 29 1.76 -11.59 -4.40
CA ASP A 29 1.09 -12.88 -4.59
C ASP A 29 0.12 -13.26 -3.45
N ARG A 30 0.20 -12.55 -2.33
CA ARG A 30 -0.60 -12.73 -1.10
C ARG A 30 -1.41 -11.48 -0.73
N GLY A 31 -1.48 -10.49 -1.61
CA GLY A 31 -2.28 -9.29 -1.45
C GLY A 31 -3.79 -9.55 -1.57
N TRP A 32 -4.60 -8.61 -1.07
CA TRP A 32 -6.07 -8.75 -1.09
C TRP A 32 -6.67 -8.99 -2.49
N PRO A 33 -6.14 -8.44 -3.60
CA PRO A 33 -6.72 -8.72 -4.91
C PRO A 33 -6.58 -10.18 -5.33
N VAL A 34 -5.50 -10.84 -4.94
CA VAL A 34 -5.27 -12.26 -5.24
C VAL A 34 -6.27 -13.12 -4.49
N TRP A 35 -6.47 -12.85 -3.19
CA TRP A 35 -7.46 -13.57 -2.40
C TRP A 35 -8.88 -13.34 -2.90
N LEU A 36 -9.19 -12.13 -3.34
CA LEU A 36 -10.48 -11.82 -3.96
C LEU A 36 -10.64 -12.55 -5.30
N ALA A 37 -9.62 -12.53 -6.17
CA ALA A 37 -9.66 -13.23 -7.44
C ALA A 37 -9.87 -14.74 -7.26
N LYS A 38 -9.12 -15.37 -6.33
CA LYS A 38 -9.29 -16.79 -5.96
C LYS A 38 -10.71 -17.09 -5.47
N ALA A 39 -11.30 -16.19 -4.68
CA ALA A 39 -12.66 -16.36 -4.17
C ALA A 39 -13.74 -16.17 -5.25
N LEU A 40 -13.47 -15.36 -6.27
CA LEU A 40 -14.36 -15.10 -7.41
C LEU A 40 -14.23 -16.12 -8.54
N ALA A 41 -13.10 -16.83 -8.62
CA ALA A 41 -12.88 -17.85 -9.63
C ALA A 41 -13.87 -19.00 -9.42
N ALA A 42 -14.52 -19.43 -10.51
CA ALA A 42 -15.08 -20.77 -10.53
C ALA A 42 -13.89 -21.77 -10.46
N PRO A 43 -14.03 -22.94 -9.82
CA PRO A 43 -13.00 -23.96 -9.86
C PRO A 43 -12.86 -24.48 -11.30
N ASP A 44 -12.04 -23.82 -12.11
CA ASP A 44 -11.59 -24.29 -13.42
C ASP A 44 -10.12 -24.73 -13.28
N PRO A 45 -9.84 -26.05 -13.31
CA PRO A 45 -8.49 -26.59 -13.23
C PRO A 45 -7.58 -26.16 -14.39
N GLN A 46 -8.14 -25.61 -15.48
CA GLN A 46 -7.39 -25.17 -16.67
C GLN A 46 -7.22 -23.65 -16.77
N ASP A 47 -7.82 -22.86 -15.87
CA ASP A 47 -7.55 -21.44 -15.80
C ASP A 47 -6.21 -21.24 -15.05
N PRO A 48 -5.15 -20.72 -15.69
CA PRO A 48 -3.86 -20.47 -15.05
C PRO A 48 -3.96 -19.47 -13.89
N GLY A 49 -5.12 -18.85 -13.69
CA GLY A 49 -5.47 -18.05 -12.53
C GLY A 49 -5.37 -16.56 -12.82
N TRP A 50 -5.27 -15.78 -11.74
CA TRP A 50 -5.13 -14.33 -11.80
C TRP A 50 -3.64 -13.99 -11.60
N PRO A 51 -2.86 -13.77 -12.68
CA PRO A 51 -1.41 -13.73 -12.60
C PRO A 51 -0.92 -12.52 -11.80
N THR A 52 0.16 -12.70 -11.07
CA THR A 52 0.80 -11.64 -10.28
C THR A 52 2.32 -11.67 -10.45
N PRO A 53 2.99 -10.52 -10.40
CA PRO A 53 4.45 -10.47 -10.51
C PRO A 53 5.10 -11.07 -9.27
N LEU A 54 6.09 -11.92 -9.49
CA LEU A 54 7.00 -12.38 -8.44
C LEU A 54 8.07 -11.33 -8.19
N TRP A 55 8.43 -11.10 -6.93
CA TRP A 55 9.47 -10.13 -6.56
C TRP A 55 10.62 -10.84 -5.83
N PRO A 56 11.62 -11.34 -6.56
CA PRO A 56 12.78 -12.01 -5.97
C PRO A 56 13.63 -11.08 -5.12
N ALA A 57 14.64 -11.62 -4.44
CA ALA A 57 15.61 -10.83 -3.67
C ALA A 57 14.97 -9.85 -2.65
N GLY A 58 13.82 -10.22 -2.07
CA GLY A 58 13.13 -9.42 -1.05
C GLY A 58 12.24 -8.30 -1.60
N GLY A 59 12.15 -8.09 -2.91
CA GLY A 59 11.28 -7.05 -3.47
C GLY A 59 11.76 -5.62 -3.21
N LEU A 60 10.84 -4.67 -3.43
CA LEU A 60 11.07 -3.23 -3.31
C LEU A 60 10.07 -2.59 -2.33
N PRO A 61 10.42 -1.51 -1.61
CA PRO A 61 11.77 -0.99 -1.44
C PRO A 61 12.63 -1.80 -0.46
N VAL A 62 12.05 -2.31 0.64
CA VAL A 62 12.81 -3.00 1.71
C VAL A 62 11.96 -4.08 2.37
N ASP A 63 12.45 -5.31 2.42
CA ASP A 63 11.81 -6.40 3.17
C ASP A 63 12.13 -6.30 4.67
N LEU A 64 11.23 -5.68 5.44
CA LEU A 64 11.42 -5.58 6.89
C LEU A 64 11.37 -6.94 7.56
N GLU A 65 10.59 -7.90 7.05
CA GLU A 65 10.52 -9.25 7.63
C GLU A 65 11.89 -9.95 7.52
N ALA A 66 12.54 -9.87 6.36
CA ALA A 66 13.90 -10.38 6.14
C ALA A 66 14.91 -9.68 7.06
N VAL A 67 14.84 -8.35 7.18
CA VAL A 67 15.68 -7.58 8.12
C VAL A 67 15.50 -8.09 9.56
N PHE A 68 14.27 -8.23 10.04
CA PHE A 68 14.01 -8.64 11.42
C PHE A 68 14.43 -10.07 11.72
N HIS A 69 14.26 -11.00 10.77
CA HIS A 69 14.76 -12.37 10.94
C HIS A 69 16.29 -12.43 10.99
N ARG A 70 17.00 -11.66 10.17
CA ARG A 70 18.48 -11.60 10.25
C ARG A 70 18.95 -11.02 11.57
N LEU A 71 18.34 -9.93 12.04
CA LEU A 71 18.65 -9.34 13.34
C LEU A 71 18.38 -10.29 14.51
N GLU A 72 17.36 -11.14 14.42
CA GLU A 72 17.10 -12.17 15.44
C GLU A 72 18.24 -13.19 15.52
N SER A 73 18.79 -13.61 14.39
CA SER A 73 19.89 -14.58 14.36
C SER A 73 21.11 -14.08 15.15
N LEU A 74 21.40 -12.79 15.07
CA LEU A 74 22.51 -12.14 15.79
C LEU A 74 22.24 -11.97 17.28
N ALA A 75 21.02 -11.56 17.66
CA ALA A 75 20.70 -11.32 19.06
C ALA A 75 20.81 -12.58 19.93
N ARG A 76 20.63 -13.76 19.33
CA ARG A 76 20.79 -15.06 20.00
C ARG A 76 22.25 -15.40 20.29
N ALA A 77 23.21 -14.78 19.60
CA ALA A 77 24.64 -14.99 19.78
C ALA A 77 25.25 -14.21 20.97
N ARG A 78 24.50 -13.29 21.61
CA ARG A 78 24.88 -12.56 22.85
C ARG A 78 26.28 -11.94 22.86
N ARG A 79 26.76 -11.37 21.74
CA ARG A 79 28.09 -10.75 21.68
C ARG A 79 28.06 -9.22 21.82
N PRO A 80 29.11 -8.58 22.38
CA PRO A 80 29.19 -7.13 22.49
C PRO A 80 29.37 -6.40 21.15
N ASP A 81 29.86 -7.07 20.10
CA ASP A 81 30.00 -6.58 18.72
C ASP A 81 28.71 -6.70 17.88
N VAL A 82 27.60 -7.14 18.49
CA VAL A 82 26.29 -7.35 17.84
C VAL A 82 25.83 -6.13 17.04
N TRP A 83 26.25 -4.92 17.40
CA TRP A 83 25.88 -3.70 16.68
C TRP A 83 26.49 -3.57 15.29
N LEU A 84 27.79 -3.82 15.14
CA LEU A 84 28.45 -3.78 13.83
C LEU A 84 27.92 -4.92 12.95
N ALA A 85 27.75 -6.10 13.54
CA ALA A 85 27.15 -7.23 12.86
C ALA A 85 25.69 -6.96 12.43
N ALA A 86 24.89 -6.30 13.29
CA ALA A 86 23.50 -5.96 12.98
C ALA A 86 23.40 -4.99 11.80
N THR A 87 24.23 -3.95 11.78
CA THR A 87 24.24 -3.00 10.67
C THR A 87 24.72 -3.65 9.38
N ALA A 88 25.74 -4.51 9.44
CA ALA A 88 26.18 -5.30 8.29
C ALA A 88 25.06 -6.21 7.76
N GLN A 89 24.31 -6.90 8.63
CA GLN A 89 23.21 -7.76 8.20
C GLN A 89 22.04 -6.98 7.57
N VAL A 90 21.75 -5.76 8.05
CA VAL A 90 20.77 -4.87 7.41
C VAL A 90 21.27 -4.46 6.02
N ASN A 91 22.53 -4.03 5.93
CA ASN A 91 23.17 -3.67 4.68
C ASN A 91 23.12 -4.82 3.68
N ASP A 92 23.45 -6.04 4.09
CA ASP A 92 23.40 -7.23 3.23
C ASP A 92 22.00 -7.52 2.66
N VAL A 93 20.91 -7.14 3.34
CA VAL A 93 19.54 -7.28 2.78
C VAL A 93 19.31 -6.22 1.72
N LEU A 94 19.73 -4.99 1.98
CA LEU A 94 19.56 -3.86 1.07
C LEU A 94 20.41 -4.06 -0.20
N ASP A 95 21.69 -4.42 -0.05
CA ASP A 95 22.62 -4.69 -1.15
C ASP A 95 22.14 -5.83 -2.06
N GLN A 96 21.52 -6.87 -1.49
CA GLN A 96 20.97 -7.98 -2.27
C GLN A 96 19.81 -7.50 -3.16
N ALA A 97 18.90 -6.70 -2.61
CA ALA A 97 17.81 -6.12 -3.38
C ALA A 97 18.35 -5.14 -4.43
N GLU A 98 19.26 -4.25 -4.06
CA GLU A 98 19.88 -3.26 -4.95
C GLU A 98 20.57 -3.96 -6.12
N THR A 99 21.47 -4.90 -5.85
CA THR A 99 22.19 -5.66 -6.88
C THR A 99 21.22 -6.36 -7.82
N HIS A 100 20.18 -7.00 -7.29
CA HIS A 100 19.19 -7.72 -8.10
C HIS A 100 18.39 -6.80 -9.03
N TYR A 101 17.86 -5.69 -8.50
CA TYR A 101 16.94 -4.81 -9.21
C TYR A 101 17.62 -3.74 -10.07
N GLU A 102 18.90 -3.45 -9.82
CA GLU A 102 19.65 -2.48 -10.61
C GLU A 102 20.49 -3.15 -11.70
N ARG A 103 21.22 -4.20 -11.34
CA ARG A 103 22.29 -4.80 -12.16
C ARG A 103 21.99 -6.25 -12.54
N GLY A 104 21.18 -6.94 -11.76
CA GLY A 104 20.90 -8.36 -11.87
C GLY A 104 19.64 -8.70 -12.69
N PRO A 105 19.11 -9.94 -12.51
CA PRO A 105 17.97 -10.44 -13.28
C PRO A 105 16.64 -9.70 -13.07
N GLY A 106 16.54 -8.86 -12.03
CA GLY A 106 15.40 -7.98 -11.78
C GLY A 106 15.58 -6.57 -12.37
N SER A 107 16.62 -6.35 -13.19
CA SER A 107 16.84 -5.06 -13.82
C SER A 107 15.76 -4.74 -14.85
N THR A 108 15.28 -3.49 -14.82
CA THR A 108 14.25 -2.95 -15.72
C THR A 108 14.84 -2.44 -17.04
N ARG A 109 16.05 -2.84 -17.40
CA ARG A 109 16.79 -2.32 -18.56
C ARG A 109 16.34 -3.01 -19.84
N ARG A 110 15.94 -2.24 -20.85
CA ARG A 110 15.45 -2.76 -22.14
C ARG A 110 16.48 -3.50 -22.97
N ASP A 111 17.74 -3.07 -22.90
CA ASP A 111 18.86 -3.69 -23.59
C ASP A 111 19.30 -5.01 -22.93
N ARG A 112 18.82 -5.26 -21.70
CA ARG A 112 19.06 -6.48 -20.94
C ARG A 112 17.79 -6.84 -20.17
N PRO A 113 16.69 -7.18 -20.86
CA PRO A 113 15.47 -7.57 -20.18
C PRO A 113 15.84 -8.83 -19.39
N GLY A 114 15.78 -8.73 -18.05
CA GLY A 114 16.14 -9.82 -17.17
C GLY A 114 15.12 -10.97 -17.25
N GLN A 115 14.81 -11.59 -16.11
CA GLN A 115 13.82 -12.67 -16.04
C GLN A 115 12.39 -12.23 -16.41
N TRP A 116 12.15 -10.94 -16.63
CA TRP A 116 10.83 -10.38 -16.91
C TRP A 116 10.38 -10.57 -18.36
N ALA A 117 11.27 -10.97 -19.27
CA ALA A 117 10.90 -11.25 -20.66
C ALA A 117 9.81 -12.33 -20.78
N ASP A 118 9.77 -13.27 -19.83
CA ASP A 118 8.82 -14.38 -19.77
C ASP A 118 7.51 -14.03 -19.02
N ASP A 119 7.42 -12.86 -18.37
CA ASP A 119 6.20 -12.41 -17.70
C ASP A 119 5.04 -12.28 -18.72
N PRO A 120 3.75 -12.32 -18.30
CA PRO A 120 2.63 -12.04 -19.20
C PRO A 120 2.74 -10.62 -19.79
N PRO A 121 2.07 -10.32 -20.91
CA PRO A 121 2.13 -8.99 -21.53
C PRO A 121 1.51 -7.89 -20.66
N TRP A 122 0.68 -8.25 -19.68
CA TRP A 122 0.02 -7.34 -18.75
C TRP A 122 -0.43 -8.09 -17.50
N TRP A 123 -0.74 -7.33 -16.45
CA TRP A 123 -1.31 -7.84 -15.20
C TRP A 123 -2.76 -7.36 -15.03
N PRO A 124 -3.68 -8.18 -14.52
CA PRO A 124 -5.01 -7.71 -14.14
C PRO A 124 -4.99 -6.80 -12.91
N ASN A 125 -3.89 -6.78 -12.18
CA ASN A 125 -3.57 -5.78 -11.16
C ASN A 125 -2.55 -4.80 -11.71
N VAL A 126 -2.93 -3.55 -11.92
CA VAL A 126 -1.96 -2.50 -12.31
C VAL A 126 -1.62 -1.56 -11.17
N ALA A 127 -2.04 -1.90 -9.94
CA ALA A 127 -1.72 -1.15 -8.74
C ALA A 127 -0.21 -1.06 -8.50
N SER A 128 0.28 0.11 -8.07
CA SER A 128 1.69 0.30 -7.74
C SER A 128 1.85 1.16 -6.49
N PHE A 129 2.81 0.79 -5.64
CA PHE A 129 3.00 1.42 -4.35
C PHE A 129 3.32 2.90 -4.49
N GLY A 130 2.87 3.65 -3.50
CA GLY A 130 3.05 5.09 -3.44
C GLY A 130 2.07 5.88 -4.32
N PHE A 131 1.34 5.29 -5.26
CA PHE A 131 0.46 6.04 -6.17
C PHE A 131 -0.56 6.90 -5.42
N MET A 132 -0.56 8.20 -5.73
CA MET A 132 -1.65 9.12 -5.45
C MET A 132 -2.72 9.00 -6.54
N VAL A 133 -3.88 9.62 -6.33
CA VAL A 133 -4.98 9.64 -7.32
C VAL A 133 -4.49 9.98 -8.72
N ALA A 134 -3.69 11.05 -8.85
CA ALA A 134 -3.23 11.50 -10.15
C ALA A 134 -2.13 10.68 -10.82
N ASP A 135 -1.41 9.88 -10.05
CA ASP A 135 -0.41 8.99 -10.62
C ASP A 135 -1.06 7.92 -11.52
N ALA A 136 -2.36 7.65 -11.32
CA ALA A 136 -3.14 6.71 -12.13
C ALA A 136 -3.17 7.05 -13.63
N TRP A 137 -2.99 8.34 -13.99
CA TRP A 137 -2.86 8.79 -15.37
C TRP A 137 -1.52 9.46 -15.69
N GLN A 138 -0.83 10.05 -14.71
CA GLN A 138 0.43 10.75 -14.93
C GLN A 138 1.66 9.84 -14.98
N VAL A 139 1.63 8.69 -14.29
CA VAL A 139 2.79 7.78 -14.25
C VAL A 139 2.65 6.74 -15.35
N THR A 140 3.63 6.73 -16.26
CA THR A 140 3.72 5.79 -17.38
C THR A 140 5.04 5.03 -17.37
N PRO A 141 5.14 3.88 -18.06
CA PRO A 141 6.40 3.16 -18.22
C PRO A 141 7.51 4.01 -18.82
N GLY A 142 7.20 4.86 -19.82
CA GLY A 142 8.17 5.78 -20.43
C GLY A 142 8.77 6.77 -19.43
N LEU A 143 7.92 7.39 -18.60
CA LEU A 143 8.37 8.26 -17.50
C LEU A 143 9.25 7.49 -16.51
N CYS A 144 8.84 6.27 -16.15
CA CYS A 144 9.61 5.44 -15.22
C CYS A 144 10.99 5.10 -15.78
N GLN A 145 11.08 4.71 -17.05
CA GLN A 145 12.36 4.43 -17.70
C GLN A 145 13.26 5.66 -17.77
N GLN A 146 12.70 6.82 -18.13
CA GLN A 146 13.44 8.08 -18.13
C GLN A 146 14.04 8.36 -16.74
N LEU A 147 13.25 8.19 -15.68
CA LEU A 147 13.68 8.50 -14.31
C LEU A 147 14.64 7.47 -13.72
N ILE A 148 14.50 6.20 -14.09
CA ILE A 148 15.47 5.15 -13.72
C ILE A 148 16.78 5.36 -14.47
N GLY A 149 16.74 5.71 -15.77
CA GLY A 149 17.94 5.94 -16.59
C GLY A 149 18.68 7.24 -16.28
N ALA A 150 17.97 8.28 -15.87
CA ALA A 150 18.57 9.54 -15.41
C ALA A 150 19.31 9.40 -14.07
N ASP A 151 18.97 8.37 -13.28
CA ASP A 151 19.70 8.01 -12.08
C ASP A 151 21.02 7.36 -12.47
N ARG A 152 22.07 8.17 -12.64
CA ARG A 152 23.42 7.71 -13.01
C ARG A 152 24.09 6.90 -11.89
N GLY A 153 23.38 6.24 -10.99
CA GLY A 153 23.98 5.51 -9.85
C GLY A 153 24.96 6.34 -9.01
N LEU A 154 24.94 7.68 -9.17
CA LEU A 154 25.94 8.60 -8.59
C LEU A 154 25.57 9.02 -7.16
N LEU A 155 24.43 8.54 -6.65
CA LEU A 155 23.96 8.64 -5.26
C LEU A 155 23.09 7.37 -5.06
N SER A 156 23.51 6.22 -4.57
CA SER A 156 24.51 5.88 -3.56
C SER A 156 24.78 4.37 -3.63
N ASP A 157 25.99 3.91 -3.98
CA ASP A 157 26.51 2.64 -3.41
C ASP A 157 26.93 3.00 -1.96
N GLY A 158 25.94 3.30 -1.12
CA GLY A 158 26.12 3.82 0.21
C GLY A 158 25.87 2.71 1.22
N PHE A 159 26.67 2.61 2.26
CA PHE A 159 26.31 1.73 3.37
C PHE A 159 24.90 2.09 3.90
N LEU A 160 23.98 1.12 3.88
CA LEU A 160 22.54 1.24 4.15
C LEU A 160 21.68 1.93 3.05
N SER A 161 22.13 1.97 1.79
CA SER A 161 21.27 2.36 0.66
C SER A 161 20.44 1.19 0.16
N GLY A 162 19.15 1.41 -0.06
CA GLY A 162 18.30 0.46 -0.79
C GLY A 162 18.32 0.73 -2.30
N PRO A 163 17.58 -0.08 -3.08
CA PRO A 163 17.48 0.08 -4.53
C PRO A 163 17.09 1.52 -4.92
N SER A 164 17.76 2.08 -5.93
CA SER A 164 17.41 3.37 -6.51
C SER A 164 16.01 3.35 -7.12
N ARG A 165 15.31 4.49 -7.05
CA ARG A 165 13.99 4.72 -7.70
C ARG A 165 13.00 3.56 -7.49
N PRO A 166 12.80 3.02 -6.27
CA PRO A 166 12.01 1.80 -6.08
C PRO A 166 10.55 1.99 -6.53
N PHE A 167 10.00 3.21 -6.38
CA PHE A 167 8.68 3.59 -6.90
C PHE A 167 8.57 3.39 -8.43
N HIS A 168 9.52 3.95 -9.19
CA HIS A 168 9.49 3.91 -10.65
C HIS A 168 9.80 2.52 -11.18
N ARG A 169 10.74 1.78 -10.56
CA ARG A 169 11.02 0.38 -10.90
C ARG A 169 9.79 -0.49 -10.68
N SER A 170 9.07 -0.24 -9.59
CA SER A 170 7.81 -0.93 -9.30
C SER A 170 6.74 -0.60 -10.33
N ALA A 171 6.48 0.68 -10.57
CA ALA A 171 5.48 1.13 -11.52
C ALA A 171 5.74 0.60 -12.93
N LEU A 172 7.00 0.65 -13.38
CA LEU A 172 7.42 0.09 -14.67
C LEU A 172 7.09 -1.40 -14.79
N ARG A 173 7.36 -2.20 -13.75
CA ARG A 173 7.04 -3.62 -13.75
C ARG A 173 5.54 -3.91 -13.76
N MET A 174 4.75 -3.11 -13.06
CA MET A 174 3.29 -3.27 -13.01
C MET A 174 2.61 -2.81 -14.31
N LEU A 175 3.15 -1.79 -14.96
CA LEU A 175 2.54 -1.16 -16.13
C LEU A 175 3.10 -1.67 -17.46
N ASN A 176 4.31 -2.26 -17.48
CA ASN A 176 4.94 -2.80 -18.69
C ASN A 176 5.85 -3.98 -18.34
N PRO A 177 5.28 -5.15 -18.00
CA PRO A 177 6.06 -6.32 -17.53
C PRO A 177 7.13 -6.78 -18.51
N ARG A 178 6.88 -6.67 -19.81
CA ARG A 178 7.81 -7.09 -20.88
C ARG A 178 8.71 -5.98 -21.39
N LEU A 179 8.64 -4.78 -20.81
CA LEU A 179 9.38 -3.59 -21.23
C LEU A 179 9.18 -3.21 -22.71
N ASP A 180 8.01 -3.51 -23.29
CA ASP A 180 7.65 -3.23 -24.67
C ASP A 180 7.50 -1.71 -24.90
N ALA A 181 8.23 -1.16 -25.87
CA ALA A 181 8.18 0.27 -26.20
C ALA A 181 6.80 0.74 -26.65
N ALA A 182 5.98 -0.14 -27.23
CA ALA A 182 4.61 0.20 -27.62
C ALA A 182 3.69 0.45 -26.42
N LEU A 183 4.11 0.08 -25.21
CA LEU A 183 3.35 0.24 -23.98
C LEU A 183 3.83 1.43 -23.13
N ASP A 184 4.71 2.29 -23.64
CA ASP A 184 5.33 3.35 -22.83
C ASP A 184 4.39 4.41 -22.28
N ASP A 185 3.23 4.58 -22.91
CA ASP A 185 2.20 5.52 -22.47
C ASP A 185 1.08 4.84 -21.65
N HIS A 186 1.23 3.55 -21.30
CA HIS A 186 0.19 2.82 -20.57
C HIS A 186 0.24 3.08 -19.06
N SER A 187 -0.51 4.07 -18.59
CA SER A 187 -0.84 4.26 -17.17
C SER A 187 -1.94 3.29 -16.70
N GLN A 188 -2.32 3.34 -15.42
CA GLN A 188 -3.35 2.46 -14.85
C GLN A 188 -4.71 2.63 -15.57
N VAL A 189 -5.09 3.89 -15.85
CA VAL A 189 -6.36 4.17 -16.54
C VAL A 189 -6.33 3.83 -18.03
N VAL A 190 -5.15 3.87 -18.66
CA VAL A 190 -4.98 3.44 -20.06
C VAL A 190 -5.12 1.92 -20.17
N TRP A 191 -4.53 1.16 -19.25
CA TRP A 191 -4.76 -0.29 -19.18
C TRP A 191 -6.23 -0.66 -18.97
N LEU A 192 -6.92 0.07 -18.10
CA LEU A 192 -8.36 -0.11 -17.91
C LEU A 192 -9.14 0.12 -19.21
N ALA A 193 -8.91 1.25 -19.88
CA ALA A 193 -9.60 1.60 -21.12
C ALA A 193 -9.38 0.54 -22.20
N ARG A 194 -8.12 0.12 -22.38
CA ARG A 194 -7.74 -0.93 -23.33
C ARG A 194 -8.48 -2.24 -23.07
N HIS A 195 -8.46 -2.73 -21.84
CA HIS A 195 -9.10 -4.01 -21.53
C HIS A 195 -10.64 -3.94 -21.53
N ALA A 196 -11.21 -2.81 -21.13
CA ALA A 196 -12.64 -2.56 -21.25
C ALA A 196 -13.09 -2.70 -22.72
N GLU A 197 -12.35 -2.09 -23.64
CA GLU A 197 -12.67 -2.08 -25.07
C GLU A 197 -12.32 -3.39 -25.80
N GLU A 198 -11.20 -4.04 -25.49
CA GLU A 198 -10.75 -5.25 -26.20
C GLU A 198 -11.46 -6.54 -25.72
N ARG A 199 -11.63 -6.67 -24.40
CA ARG A 199 -12.06 -7.93 -23.74
C ARG A 199 -13.37 -7.79 -22.98
N GLY A 200 -13.63 -6.59 -22.46
CA GLY A 200 -14.64 -6.38 -21.43
C GLY A 200 -14.13 -6.75 -20.04
N ILE A 201 -14.63 -6.06 -19.02
CA ILE A 201 -14.24 -6.25 -17.63
C ILE A 201 -15.50 -6.33 -16.77
N ARG A 202 -15.69 -7.44 -16.06
CA ARG A 202 -16.86 -7.65 -15.20
C ARG A 202 -16.80 -6.80 -13.93
N ARG A 203 -15.63 -6.69 -13.31
CA ARG A 203 -15.44 -5.99 -12.02
C ARG A 203 -14.16 -5.18 -12.05
N VAL A 204 -14.27 -3.88 -11.74
CA VAL A 204 -13.13 -3.00 -11.53
C VAL A 204 -13.12 -2.64 -10.05
N VAL A 205 -11.98 -2.78 -9.38
CA VAL A 205 -11.77 -2.14 -8.08
C VAL A 205 -10.82 -0.96 -8.29
N CYS A 206 -11.20 0.20 -7.79
CA CYS A 206 -10.37 1.38 -7.74
C CYS A 206 -10.24 1.82 -6.28
N TRP A 207 -9.03 1.73 -5.74
CA TRP A 207 -8.73 2.15 -4.37
C TRP A 207 -7.44 2.95 -4.34
N LEU A 208 -7.61 4.27 -4.44
CA LEU A 208 -6.57 5.29 -4.48
C LEU A 208 -6.96 6.44 -3.56
N GLY A 209 -5.96 7.13 -3.01
CA GLY A 209 -6.15 8.38 -2.27
C GLY A 209 -5.49 8.41 -0.90
N ALA A 210 -5.17 7.27 -0.29
CA ALA A 210 -4.46 7.24 0.99
C ALA A 210 -3.10 7.96 0.88
N ASN A 211 -2.38 7.75 -0.23
CA ASN A 211 -1.09 8.39 -0.48
C ASN A 211 -1.16 9.92 -0.64
N ASN A 212 -2.35 10.50 -0.90
CA ASN A 212 -2.52 11.96 -0.92
C ASN A 212 -2.40 12.59 0.49
N ALA A 213 -2.42 11.79 1.56
CA ALA A 213 -2.28 12.28 2.93
C ALA A 213 -1.31 11.45 3.80
N ILE A 214 -0.88 10.27 3.37
CA ILE A 214 -0.06 9.35 4.19
C ILE A 214 1.27 9.98 4.63
N ALA A 215 1.85 10.85 3.79
CA ALA A 215 3.09 11.54 4.09
C ALA A 215 2.98 12.42 5.34
N ALA A 216 1.79 12.95 5.65
CA ALA A 216 1.56 13.69 6.87
C ALA A 216 1.74 12.84 8.13
N ALA A 217 1.25 11.60 8.10
CA ALA A 217 1.40 10.65 9.18
C ALA A 217 2.82 10.05 9.23
N SER A 218 3.40 9.67 8.10
CA SER A 218 4.72 9.05 8.05
C SER A 218 5.84 10.03 8.40
N HIS A 219 5.72 11.30 7.99
CA HIS A 219 6.72 12.35 8.27
C HIS A 219 6.41 13.17 9.53
N LEU A 220 5.24 12.96 10.16
CA LEU A 220 4.74 13.78 11.27
C LEU A 220 4.79 15.28 10.96
N SER A 221 4.31 15.65 9.77
CA SER A 221 4.39 17.02 9.25
C SER A 221 3.18 17.36 8.38
N ILE A 222 2.49 18.45 8.69
CA ILE A 222 1.35 18.95 7.91
C ILE A 222 1.85 20.05 6.96
N ARG A 223 1.91 19.75 5.67
CA ARG A 223 2.22 20.70 4.59
C ARG A 223 1.16 20.53 3.50
N PRO A 224 0.01 21.22 3.62
CA PRO A 224 -1.08 21.05 2.70
C PRO A 224 -0.74 21.62 1.33
N THR A 225 -1.38 21.10 0.29
CA THR A 225 -1.48 21.80 -1.00
C THR A 225 -2.28 23.11 -0.84
N PRO A 226 -2.17 24.07 -1.78
CA PRO A 226 -2.75 25.40 -1.63
C PRO A 226 -4.28 25.44 -1.43
N GLY A 227 -5.04 24.49 -1.99
CA GLY A 227 -6.50 24.43 -1.85
C GLY A 227 -7.28 25.50 -2.60
N GLU A 228 -6.61 26.27 -3.46
CA GLU A 228 -7.25 27.14 -4.43
C GLU A 228 -7.64 26.29 -5.64
N ALA A 229 -8.91 25.90 -5.71
CA ALA A 229 -9.44 25.04 -6.75
C ALA A 229 -9.03 25.53 -8.16
N GLY A 230 -8.15 24.76 -8.80
CA GLY A 230 -8.06 24.70 -10.26
C GLY A 230 -7.08 25.63 -10.99
N ARG A 231 -6.02 26.20 -10.37
CA ARG A 231 -5.04 26.97 -11.17
C ARG A 231 -3.59 26.48 -11.16
N ASP A 232 -3.09 25.93 -10.06
CA ASP A 232 -1.69 25.50 -10.02
C ASP A 232 -1.50 23.98 -10.14
N LEU A 233 -2.33 23.14 -9.54
CA LEU A 233 -2.04 21.71 -9.44
C LEU A 233 -2.30 20.90 -10.71
N ALA A 234 -3.34 21.23 -11.48
CA ALA A 234 -3.75 20.46 -12.66
C ALA A 234 -2.71 20.51 -13.78
N GLY A 235 -1.93 21.60 -13.85
CA GLY A 235 -0.84 21.76 -14.82
C GLY A 235 0.50 21.15 -14.38
N LEU A 236 0.61 20.68 -13.13
CA LEU A 236 1.84 20.06 -12.65
C LEU A 236 1.85 18.56 -12.97
N ASP A 237 2.94 18.11 -13.56
CA ASP A 237 3.24 16.69 -13.71
C ASP A 237 3.64 16.03 -12.37
N HIS A 238 3.88 14.72 -12.43
CA HIS A 238 4.25 13.91 -11.27
C HIS A 238 5.49 14.45 -10.53
N LEU A 239 6.52 14.88 -11.27
CA LEU A 239 7.79 15.35 -10.70
C LEU A 239 7.64 16.74 -10.11
N ALA A 240 6.94 17.63 -10.80
CA ALA A 240 6.68 18.98 -10.36
C ALA A 240 5.84 18.97 -9.07
N ARG A 241 4.88 18.05 -8.94
CA ARG A 241 4.12 17.82 -7.69
C ARG A 241 5.01 17.28 -6.58
N ALA A 242 5.83 16.27 -6.87
CA ALA A 242 6.76 15.69 -5.90
C ALA A 242 7.75 16.74 -5.33
N ALA A 243 8.26 17.63 -6.17
CA ALA A 243 9.24 18.65 -5.80
C ALA A 243 8.70 19.70 -4.82
N ARG A 244 7.37 19.84 -4.68
CA ARG A 244 6.75 20.81 -3.76
C ARG A 244 6.81 20.36 -2.31
N GLY A 245 7.04 19.08 -2.04
CA GLY A 245 7.18 18.54 -0.69
C GLY A 245 5.89 18.57 0.14
N TRP A 246 4.72 18.70 -0.48
CA TRP A 246 3.43 18.59 0.20
C TRP A 246 3.29 17.21 0.85
N THR A 247 2.62 17.17 2.00
CA THR A 247 2.39 15.94 2.76
C THR A 247 0.92 15.58 2.87
N VAL A 248 0.03 16.50 2.53
CA VAL A 248 -1.42 16.30 2.52
C VAL A 248 -2.07 17.15 1.43
N TRP A 249 -3.00 16.59 0.67
CA TRP A 249 -3.77 17.36 -0.29
C TRP A 249 -4.89 18.08 0.45
N SER A 250 -5.18 19.33 0.10
CA SER A 250 -6.40 19.98 0.55
C SER A 250 -7.62 19.18 0.04
N PRO A 251 -8.78 19.25 0.72
CA PRO A 251 -10.01 18.62 0.23
C PRO A 251 -10.40 19.06 -1.19
N ALA A 252 -10.22 20.33 -1.53
CA ALA A 252 -10.54 20.86 -2.85
C ALA A 252 -9.64 20.26 -3.95
N ASP A 253 -8.33 20.17 -3.69
CA ASP A 253 -7.36 19.63 -4.64
C ASP A 253 -7.53 18.12 -4.82
N PHE A 254 -7.81 17.39 -3.73
CA PHE A 254 -8.17 15.99 -3.81
C PHE A 254 -9.44 15.78 -4.64
N ALA A 255 -10.47 16.60 -4.43
CA ALA A 255 -11.71 16.52 -5.20
C ALA A 255 -11.50 16.77 -6.70
N ALA A 256 -10.62 17.71 -7.05
CA ALA A 256 -10.25 17.96 -8.44
C ALA A 256 -9.53 16.76 -9.08
N ASP A 257 -8.48 16.23 -8.43
CA ASP A 257 -7.78 15.05 -8.93
C ASP A 257 -8.73 13.83 -9.01
N TYR A 258 -9.63 13.66 -8.04
CA TYR A 258 -10.58 12.54 -8.03
C TYR A 258 -11.67 12.68 -9.08
N ALA A 259 -12.08 13.90 -9.43
CA ALA A 259 -12.97 14.15 -10.56
C ALA A 259 -12.30 13.74 -11.89
N THR A 260 -11.03 14.11 -12.11
CA THR A 260 -10.28 13.66 -13.29
C THR A 260 -10.14 12.13 -13.34
N LEU A 261 -9.87 11.48 -12.20
CA LEU A 261 -9.89 10.02 -12.13
C LEU A 261 -11.27 9.46 -12.55
N ALA A 262 -12.34 10.02 -12.01
CA ALA A 262 -13.71 9.61 -12.31
C ALA A 262 -14.03 9.69 -13.80
N ASP A 263 -13.62 10.78 -14.46
CA ASP A 263 -13.80 10.98 -15.91
C ASP A 263 -13.08 9.88 -16.72
N HIS A 264 -11.84 9.55 -16.34
CA HIS A 264 -11.09 8.46 -16.97
C HIS A 264 -11.78 7.09 -16.78
N LEU A 265 -12.21 6.78 -15.55
CA LEU A 265 -12.93 5.55 -15.27
C LEU A 265 -14.23 5.48 -16.07
N GLU A 266 -15.01 6.56 -16.11
CA GLU A 266 -16.29 6.61 -16.81
C GLU A 266 -16.09 6.43 -18.32
N ALA A 267 -15.14 7.15 -18.91
CA ALA A 267 -14.81 7.04 -20.33
C ALA A 267 -14.43 5.61 -20.72
N ALA A 268 -13.60 4.94 -19.91
CA ALA A 268 -13.23 3.54 -20.12
C ALA A 268 -14.45 2.60 -20.00
N MET A 269 -15.26 2.77 -18.96
CA MET A 269 -16.36 1.85 -18.67
C MET A 269 -17.56 2.03 -19.61
N ARG A 270 -17.75 3.20 -20.23
CA ARG A 270 -18.72 3.40 -21.31
C ARG A 270 -18.41 2.57 -22.55
N ARG A 271 -17.14 2.26 -22.80
CA ARG A 271 -16.68 1.40 -23.91
C ARG A 271 -16.53 -0.07 -23.53
N ASN A 272 -16.88 -0.43 -22.29
CA ASN A 272 -16.67 -1.78 -21.78
C ASN A 272 -17.62 -2.79 -22.46
N ARG A 273 -17.04 -3.87 -23.01
CA ARG A 273 -17.81 -4.93 -23.68
C ARG A 273 -18.68 -5.77 -22.75
N ASP A 274 -18.42 -5.84 -21.45
CA ASP A 274 -19.25 -6.62 -20.52
C ASP A 274 -20.46 -5.79 -20.03
N PRO A 275 -21.70 -6.10 -20.42
CA PRO A 275 -22.86 -5.28 -20.08
C PRO A 275 -23.22 -5.30 -18.58
N HIS A 276 -22.65 -6.23 -17.81
CA HIS A 276 -22.86 -6.41 -16.38
C HIS A 276 -21.73 -5.84 -15.53
N TRP A 277 -20.85 -5.00 -16.12
CA TRP A 277 -19.75 -4.40 -15.41
C TRP A 277 -20.17 -3.63 -14.14
N ARG A 278 -19.30 -3.62 -13.14
CA ARG A 278 -19.38 -2.81 -11.91
C ARG A 278 -18.01 -2.24 -11.53
N VAL A 279 -18.01 -1.03 -10.99
CA VAL A 279 -16.82 -0.38 -10.42
C VAL A 279 -17.00 -0.25 -8.92
N TYR A 280 -16.01 -0.70 -8.15
CA TYR A 280 -15.99 -0.66 -6.69
C TYR A 280 -14.96 0.38 -6.23
N LEU A 281 -15.40 1.42 -5.52
CA LEU A 281 -14.57 2.51 -5.00
C LEU A 281 -14.37 2.30 -3.49
N GLY A 282 -13.14 2.10 -3.06
CA GLY A 282 -12.82 1.92 -1.63
C GLY A 282 -12.67 3.27 -0.89
N THR A 283 -13.26 3.39 0.30
CA THR A 283 -13.00 4.53 1.20
C THR A 283 -11.65 4.40 1.93
N LEU A 284 -11.11 5.51 2.39
CA LEU A 284 -9.79 5.62 2.99
C LEU A 284 -9.88 5.50 4.53
N PRO A 285 -9.01 4.72 5.18
CA PRO A 285 -8.92 4.69 6.64
C PRO A 285 -8.32 5.97 7.19
N HIS A 286 -8.64 6.30 8.44
CA HIS A 286 -8.01 7.43 9.12
C HIS A 286 -6.53 7.14 9.38
N LEU A 287 -5.65 8.05 8.98
CA LEU A 287 -4.20 7.85 9.11
C LEU A 287 -3.71 7.93 10.56
N THR A 288 -4.43 8.65 11.43
CA THR A 288 -4.20 8.68 12.89
C THR A 288 -4.45 7.32 13.55
N SER A 289 -5.09 6.39 12.84
CA SER A 289 -5.36 5.00 13.27
C SER A 289 -4.19 4.04 13.02
N ALA A 290 -3.22 4.45 12.19
CA ALA A 290 -2.11 3.61 11.77
C ALA A 290 -1.28 3.12 12.96
N ALA A 291 -0.89 1.85 12.94
CA ALA A 291 -0.04 1.25 13.97
C ALA A 291 1.38 1.84 14.01
N LEU A 292 1.79 2.52 12.93
CA LEU A 292 3.01 3.33 12.86
C LEU A 292 3.00 4.45 13.90
N LEU A 293 1.83 4.97 14.24
CA LEU A 293 1.67 6.08 15.17
C LEU A 293 1.35 5.59 16.58
N ARG A 294 1.92 6.28 17.57
CA ARG A 294 1.60 6.13 18.98
C ARG A 294 1.09 7.47 19.51
N GLY A 295 -0.12 7.44 20.05
CA GLY A 295 -0.65 8.53 20.86
C GLY A 295 0.02 8.61 22.22
N VAL A 296 0.39 9.83 22.63
CA VAL A 296 1.05 10.14 23.92
C VAL A 296 0.32 11.28 24.66
N GLY A 297 0.48 11.34 25.98
CA GLY A 297 -0.18 12.35 26.82
C GLY A 297 -1.66 12.07 27.11
N GLY A 298 -2.35 13.11 27.58
CA GLY A 298 -3.77 13.08 27.93
C GLY A 298 -4.69 12.72 26.75
N ARG A 299 -5.87 12.15 27.06
CA ARG A 299 -6.84 11.73 26.04
C ARG A 299 -8.11 12.58 26.10
N ARG A 300 -8.58 13.03 24.95
CA ARG A 300 -9.89 13.68 24.76
C ARG A 300 -10.75 12.82 23.86
N VAL A 301 -12.04 12.70 24.17
CA VAL A 301 -13.01 12.08 23.25
C VAL A 301 -13.61 13.19 22.39
N VAL A 302 -13.54 13.03 21.08
CA VAL A 302 -14.17 13.90 20.07
C VAL A 302 -14.99 12.98 19.18
N GLU A 303 -16.30 13.23 19.07
CA GLU A 303 -17.23 12.43 18.26
C GLU A 303 -17.17 10.91 18.53
N GLY A 304 -16.96 10.53 19.80
CA GLY A 304 -16.86 9.13 20.21
C GLY A 304 -15.52 8.46 19.91
N VAL A 305 -14.53 9.19 19.41
CA VAL A 305 -13.17 8.71 19.10
C VAL A 305 -12.16 9.33 20.07
N HIS A 306 -11.24 8.50 20.57
CA HIS A 306 -10.18 8.95 21.48
C HIS A 306 -9.00 9.59 20.71
N HIS A 307 -8.68 10.83 21.09
CA HIS A 307 -7.56 11.59 20.55
C HIS A 307 -6.53 11.89 21.66
N PRO A 308 -5.25 11.47 21.51
CA PRO A 308 -4.15 11.83 22.41
C PRO A 308 -3.82 13.33 22.33
N GLU A 309 -2.88 13.80 23.15
CA GLU A 309 -2.31 15.16 23.05
C GLU A 309 -1.38 15.30 21.84
N ALA A 310 -0.65 14.24 21.53
CA ALA A 310 0.21 14.18 20.35
C ALA A 310 0.33 12.74 19.81
N TRP A 311 0.70 12.63 18.54
CA TRP A 311 1.15 11.39 17.91
C TRP A 311 2.63 11.49 17.57
N THR A 312 3.39 10.46 17.90
CA THR A 312 4.75 10.25 17.41
C THR A 312 4.89 8.82 16.87
N TRP A 313 6.04 8.45 16.33
CA TRP A 313 6.23 7.08 15.82
C TRP A 313 6.23 6.05 16.94
N PHE A 314 5.75 4.84 16.65
CA PHE A 314 5.53 3.77 17.64
C PHE A 314 6.73 3.42 18.56
N PRO A 315 8.01 3.55 18.14
CA PRO A 315 9.13 3.26 19.02
C PRO A 315 9.35 4.33 20.09
N PHE A 316 8.81 5.54 19.89
CA PHE A 316 8.99 6.68 20.78
C PHE A 316 7.82 6.85 21.75
N GLY A 317 7.92 7.82 22.66
CA GLY A 317 6.96 8.06 23.73
C GLY A 317 7.00 9.52 24.21
N GLU A 318 6.38 9.80 25.35
CA GLU A 318 6.22 11.17 25.89
C GLU A 318 7.53 11.93 26.02
N SER A 319 8.60 11.30 26.52
CA SER A 319 9.90 11.96 26.65
C SER A 319 10.46 12.42 25.30
N PHE A 320 10.30 11.64 24.23
CA PHE A 320 10.75 12.04 22.90
C PHE A 320 10.03 13.29 22.40
N VAL A 321 8.74 13.43 22.71
CA VAL A 321 7.97 14.62 22.34
C VAL A 321 8.35 15.81 23.21
N ALA A 322 8.52 15.61 24.52
CA ALA A 322 8.97 16.64 25.46
C ALA A 322 10.37 17.19 25.10
N ASP A 323 11.25 16.34 24.57
CA ASP A 323 12.59 16.69 24.09
C ASP A 323 12.58 17.37 22.70
N GLY A 324 11.41 17.70 22.14
CA GLY A 324 11.26 18.36 20.84
C GLY A 324 11.32 17.42 19.63
N GLY A 325 11.18 16.11 19.83
CA GLY A 325 11.14 15.13 18.75
C GLY A 325 9.92 15.32 17.82
N PRO A 326 10.00 14.88 16.55
CA PRO A 326 8.88 14.96 15.61
C PRO A 326 7.58 14.35 16.16
N HIS A 327 6.50 15.11 16.02
CA HIS A 327 5.16 14.73 16.44
C HIS A 327 4.09 15.53 15.69
N LEU A 328 2.89 14.99 15.64
CA LEU A 328 1.67 15.75 15.32
C LEU A 328 0.97 16.10 16.63
N CYS A 329 0.60 17.36 16.85
CA CYS A 329 -0.25 17.72 17.98
C CYS A 329 -1.70 17.28 17.76
N ARG A 330 -2.54 17.33 18.81
CA ARG A 330 -3.97 16.98 18.73
C ARG A 330 -4.68 17.65 17.56
N ASP A 331 -4.50 18.95 17.42
CA ASP A 331 -5.21 19.74 16.40
C ASP A 331 -4.77 19.35 14.98
N GLN A 332 -3.49 19.02 14.78
CA GLN A 332 -2.98 18.49 13.51
C GLN A 332 -3.56 17.10 13.19
N GLY A 333 -3.73 16.24 14.19
CA GLY A 333 -4.37 14.94 13.99
C GLY A 333 -5.87 15.05 13.70
N LEU A 334 -6.58 15.97 14.38
CA LEU A 334 -7.98 16.28 14.09
C LEU A 334 -8.14 16.86 12.68
N PHE A 335 -7.24 17.74 12.27
CA PHE A 335 -7.18 18.26 10.90
C PHE A 335 -7.01 17.13 9.88
N LEU A 336 -6.09 16.19 10.14
CA LEU A 336 -5.85 15.06 9.25
C LEU A 336 -7.08 14.15 9.16
N ASP A 337 -7.75 13.91 10.28
CA ASP A 337 -8.97 13.11 10.31
C ASP A 337 -10.10 13.75 9.51
N ALA A 338 -10.37 15.04 9.75
CA ALA A 338 -11.37 15.81 8.99
C ALA A 338 -11.04 15.85 7.48
N THR A 339 -9.75 15.87 7.13
CA THR A 339 -9.31 15.81 5.73
C THR A 339 -9.64 14.47 5.09
N ILE A 340 -9.40 13.35 5.78
CA ILE A 340 -9.78 12.00 5.31
C ILE A 340 -11.30 11.85 5.20
N ASP A 341 -12.06 12.41 6.14
CA ASP A 341 -13.52 12.44 6.03
C ASP A 341 -14.00 13.20 4.79
N ALA A 342 -13.36 14.33 4.47
CA ALA A 342 -13.65 15.09 3.24
C ALA A 342 -13.27 14.31 1.96
N TYR A 343 -12.16 13.57 1.97
CA TYR A 343 -11.81 12.67 0.85
C TYR A 343 -12.85 11.57 0.68
N ASN A 344 -13.28 10.94 1.78
CA ASN A 344 -14.31 9.90 1.74
C ASN A 344 -15.67 10.45 1.32
N ALA A 345 -16.01 11.68 1.70
CA ALA A 345 -17.20 12.37 1.21
C ALA A 345 -17.13 12.61 -0.31
N THR A 346 -15.95 12.97 -0.83
CA THR A 346 -15.70 13.10 -2.28
C THR A 346 -15.93 11.77 -3.00
N ILE A 347 -15.32 10.68 -2.53
CA ILE A 347 -15.47 9.33 -3.12
C ILE A 347 -16.96 8.93 -3.20
N ARG A 348 -17.70 9.13 -2.10
CA ARG A 348 -19.16 8.86 -2.04
C ARG A 348 -19.96 9.78 -2.97
N HIS A 349 -19.59 11.05 -3.05
CA HIS A 349 -20.24 12.00 -3.94
C HIS A 349 -20.04 11.60 -5.40
N THR A 350 -18.82 11.28 -5.82
CA THR A 350 -18.50 10.79 -7.16
C THR A 350 -19.32 9.57 -7.53
N ALA A 351 -19.40 8.55 -6.66
CA ALA A 351 -20.22 7.37 -6.91
C ALA A 351 -21.71 7.72 -7.10
N ARG A 352 -22.25 8.67 -6.31
CA ARG A 352 -23.63 9.13 -6.47
C ARG A 352 -23.86 9.82 -7.80
N VAL A 353 -22.95 10.72 -8.20
CA VAL A 353 -23.02 11.45 -9.48
C VAL A 353 -22.94 10.48 -10.66
N LEU A 354 -21.97 9.56 -10.66
CA LEU A 354 -21.80 8.59 -11.77
C LEU A 354 -22.94 7.57 -11.87
N ASN A 355 -23.69 7.34 -10.78
CA ASN A 355 -24.90 6.53 -10.81
C ASN A 355 -26.15 7.32 -11.21
N ALA A 356 -26.10 8.66 -11.22
CA ALA A 356 -27.25 9.48 -11.58
C ALA A 356 -27.64 9.19 -13.04
N GLY A 357 -28.91 8.82 -13.24
CA GLY A 357 -29.42 8.45 -14.57
C GLY A 357 -29.15 7.00 -15.00
N LEU A 358 -28.47 6.18 -14.18
CA LEU A 358 -28.38 4.74 -14.44
C LEU A 358 -29.58 4.00 -13.83
N ALA A 359 -30.21 3.12 -14.60
CA ALA A 359 -31.34 2.31 -14.14
C ALA A 359 -31.01 1.39 -12.94
N ARG A 360 -29.73 1.04 -12.78
CA ARG A 360 -29.21 0.30 -11.63
C ARG A 360 -27.83 0.85 -11.26
N PRO A 361 -27.49 0.94 -9.96
CA PRO A 361 -26.17 1.36 -9.54
C PRO A 361 -25.07 0.51 -10.19
N ARG A 362 -24.08 1.18 -10.77
CA ARG A 362 -22.86 0.57 -11.34
C ARG A 362 -21.58 0.94 -10.59
N TRP A 363 -21.61 2.05 -9.86
CA TRP A 363 -20.51 2.61 -9.08
C TRP A 363 -20.78 2.37 -7.60
N ILE A 364 -20.05 1.45 -6.99
CA ILE A 364 -20.37 0.93 -5.66
C ILE A 364 -19.30 1.38 -4.69
N VAL A 365 -19.68 2.09 -3.63
CA VAL A 365 -18.75 2.43 -2.55
C VAL A 365 -18.58 1.23 -1.64
N VAL A 366 -17.33 0.89 -1.33
CA VAL A 366 -16.97 -0.13 -0.34
C VAL A 366 -16.37 0.60 0.86
N GLU A 367 -17.00 0.47 2.02
CA GLU A 367 -16.65 1.20 3.25
C GLU A 367 -15.41 0.60 3.96
N THR A 368 -14.30 0.51 3.23
CA THR A 368 -13.01 -0.01 3.71
C THR A 368 -12.43 0.82 4.84
N GLY A 369 -12.58 2.15 4.79
CA GLY A 369 -12.08 3.04 5.83
C GLY A 369 -12.70 2.75 7.20
N ALA A 370 -14.04 2.73 7.27
CA ALA A 370 -14.77 2.44 8.49
C ALA A 370 -14.45 1.05 9.07
N ALA A 371 -14.28 0.04 8.19
CA ALA A 371 -13.92 -1.31 8.62
C ALA A 371 -12.52 -1.36 9.26
N LEU A 372 -11.53 -0.70 8.66
CA LEU A 372 -10.17 -0.61 9.18
C LEU A 372 -10.09 0.24 10.45
N ASP A 373 -10.80 1.36 10.53
CA ASP A 373 -10.89 2.18 11.74
C ASP A 373 -11.52 1.41 12.89
N GLY A 374 -12.53 0.56 12.59
CA GLY A 374 -13.12 -0.36 13.55
C GLY A 374 -12.12 -1.39 14.10
N ALA A 375 -11.05 -1.70 13.36
CA ALA A 375 -9.97 -2.57 13.85
C ALA A 375 -8.91 -1.82 14.69
N ALA A 376 -8.87 -0.49 14.60
CA ALA A 376 -7.85 0.33 15.23
C ALA A 376 -8.09 0.54 16.73
N TRP A 377 -7.26 -0.08 17.55
CA TRP A 377 -7.40 -0.09 19.01
C TRP A 377 -7.48 1.30 19.65
N THR A 378 -6.66 2.24 19.20
CA THR A 378 -6.59 3.60 19.73
C THR A 378 -7.90 4.34 19.51
N ARG A 379 -8.47 4.26 18.31
CA ARG A 379 -9.74 4.91 17.96
C ARG A 379 -10.91 4.29 18.70
N THR A 380 -10.92 2.97 18.88
CA THR A 380 -12.03 2.26 19.52
C THR A 380 -11.96 2.22 21.06
N GLY A 381 -11.13 3.04 21.70
CA GLY A 381 -11.00 3.04 23.18
C GLY A 381 -10.57 1.70 23.75
N GLY A 382 -9.81 0.92 22.99
CA GLY A 382 -9.38 -0.43 23.37
C GLY A 382 -10.40 -1.55 23.16
N ARG A 383 -11.48 -1.29 22.41
CA ARG A 383 -12.49 -2.30 22.05
C ARG A 383 -12.67 -2.40 20.53
N PRO A 384 -11.76 -3.06 19.80
CA PRO A 384 -11.88 -3.25 18.36
C PRO A 384 -13.26 -3.82 18.00
N ARG A 385 -13.90 -3.21 16.99
CA ARG A 385 -15.24 -3.53 16.50
C ARG A 385 -15.24 -4.34 15.22
N VAL A 386 -14.06 -4.65 14.67
CA VAL A 386 -13.93 -5.45 13.45
C VAL A 386 -14.57 -6.83 13.64
N ALA A 387 -15.59 -7.12 12.83
CA ALA A 387 -16.27 -8.41 12.84
C ALA A 387 -15.40 -9.45 12.10
N LEU A 388 -14.48 -10.09 12.82
CA LEU A 388 -13.66 -11.16 12.23
C LEU A 388 -14.55 -12.31 11.77
N PRO A 389 -14.41 -12.84 10.55
CA PRO A 389 -15.17 -14.00 10.09
C PRO A 389 -15.05 -15.19 11.04
N ARG A 390 -16.13 -15.96 11.24
CA ARG A 390 -16.15 -17.09 12.20
C ARG A 390 -15.00 -18.08 11.94
N ALA A 391 -14.73 -18.37 10.66
CA ALA A 391 -13.64 -19.24 10.23
C ALA A 391 -12.25 -18.71 10.65
N LEU A 392 -12.05 -17.39 10.62
CA LEU A 392 -10.81 -16.76 11.07
C LEU A 392 -10.72 -16.75 12.60
N ARG A 393 -11.78 -16.35 13.31
CA ARG A 393 -11.81 -16.30 14.80
C ARG A 393 -11.44 -17.64 15.43
N ALA A 394 -11.96 -18.73 14.88
CA ALA A 394 -11.67 -20.08 15.35
C ALA A 394 -10.17 -20.43 15.24
N ARG A 395 -9.44 -19.83 14.30
CA ARG A 395 -8.03 -20.10 14.02
C ARG A 395 -7.10 -19.18 14.81
N THR A 396 -7.41 -17.88 14.87
CA THR A 396 -6.44 -16.86 15.31
C THR A 396 -6.69 -16.30 16.71
N GLY A 397 -7.92 -16.32 17.21
CA GLY A 397 -8.28 -15.60 18.46
C GLY A 397 -8.45 -14.09 18.23
N PRO A 398 -8.27 -13.23 19.27
CA PRO A 398 -8.47 -11.80 19.11
C PRO A 398 -7.33 -11.20 18.28
N LEU A 399 -7.67 -10.69 17.09
CA LEU A 399 -6.81 -9.89 16.23
C LEU A 399 -7.23 -8.42 16.33
N ASP A 400 -6.28 -7.51 16.22
CA ASP A 400 -6.54 -6.07 16.20
C ASP A 400 -5.47 -5.29 15.42
N GLY A 401 -5.72 -4.00 15.20
CA GLY A 401 -4.84 -3.09 14.46
C GLY A 401 -3.65 -2.55 15.24
N ARG A 402 -3.27 -3.14 16.38
CA ARG A 402 -2.08 -2.69 17.13
C ARG A 402 -0.82 -3.15 16.41
N PHE A 403 0.28 -2.41 16.64
CA PHE A 403 1.58 -2.82 16.12
C PHE A 403 1.92 -4.25 16.55
N PHE A 404 2.43 -5.01 15.59
CA PHE A 404 2.66 -6.44 15.71
C PHE A 404 3.60 -6.78 16.88
N HIS A 405 3.23 -7.75 17.71
CA HIS A 405 4.03 -8.18 18.84
C HIS A 405 4.06 -9.70 18.98
N ALA A 406 5.26 -10.28 18.83
CA ALA A 406 5.51 -11.70 19.07
C ALA A 406 5.65 -12.00 20.58
N ALA A 407 5.14 -13.15 21.00
CA ALA A 407 5.35 -13.72 22.32
C ALA A 407 6.74 -14.42 22.38
N PRO A 408 7.47 -14.33 23.51
CA PRO A 408 8.75 -15.03 23.68
C PRO A 408 8.65 -16.56 23.53
N ALA A 409 7.52 -17.14 23.92
CA ALA A 409 7.21 -18.57 23.80
C ALA A 409 5.81 -18.79 23.21
N ARG A 410 5.55 -19.98 22.66
CA ARG A 410 4.20 -20.34 22.20
C ARG A 410 3.25 -20.37 23.40
N ARG A 411 2.15 -19.64 23.33
CA ARG A 411 1.04 -19.73 24.30
C ARG A 411 -0.18 -20.26 23.55
N ASN A 412 -0.72 -21.40 23.98
CA ASN A 412 -1.83 -22.10 23.31
C ASN A 412 -1.57 -22.32 21.80
N GLY A 413 -0.36 -22.76 21.45
CA GLY A 413 0.08 -22.97 20.07
C GLY A 413 0.40 -21.70 19.27
N ARG A 414 0.09 -20.50 19.78
CA ARG A 414 0.25 -19.21 19.09
C ARG A 414 1.52 -18.48 19.52
N ARG A 415 2.15 -17.78 18.57
CA ARG A 415 3.31 -16.91 18.83
C ARG A 415 2.98 -15.42 18.73
N VAL A 416 1.79 -15.04 18.30
CA VAL A 416 1.37 -13.63 18.26
C VAL A 416 0.71 -13.29 19.60
N ALA A 417 1.27 -12.31 20.31
CA ALA A 417 0.75 -11.84 21.60
C ALA A 417 -0.27 -10.72 21.45
N ARG A 418 -0.11 -9.87 20.43
CA ARG A 418 -0.89 -8.65 20.19
C ARG A 418 -0.75 -8.21 18.73
N GLY A 419 -1.78 -7.55 18.20
CA GLY A 419 -1.82 -7.10 16.81
C GLY A 419 -2.21 -8.23 15.86
N GLY A 420 -1.54 -8.32 14.72
CA GLY A 420 -1.72 -9.39 13.73
C GLY A 420 -2.60 -9.03 12.53
N LEU A 421 -3.14 -7.81 12.47
CA LEU A 421 -3.78 -7.26 11.27
C LEU A 421 -2.89 -6.31 10.48
N VAL A 422 -1.94 -5.65 11.15
CA VAL A 422 -0.98 -4.71 10.55
C VAL A 422 0.42 -5.32 10.62
N SER A 423 1.17 -5.19 9.52
CA SER A 423 2.50 -5.73 9.32
C SER A 423 3.59 -4.87 9.98
N LEU A 424 4.87 -5.20 9.73
CA LEU A 424 6.00 -4.65 10.46
C LEU A 424 6.33 -3.19 10.15
N ASP A 425 5.76 -2.62 9.09
CA ASP A 425 5.86 -1.19 8.77
C ASP A 425 4.83 -0.31 9.53
N GLY A 426 3.86 -0.94 10.20
CA GLY A 426 2.82 -0.23 10.95
C GLY A 426 1.76 0.47 10.08
N LEU A 427 1.81 0.32 8.75
CA LEU A 427 0.89 0.92 7.80
C LEU A 427 0.11 -0.13 7.02
N HIS A 428 0.80 -1.14 6.47
CA HIS A 428 0.20 -2.11 5.56
C HIS A 428 -0.28 -3.36 6.30
N PRO A 429 -1.35 -4.01 5.82
CA PRO A 429 -1.88 -5.22 6.44
C PRO A 429 -0.90 -6.40 6.42
N THR A 430 -1.08 -7.34 7.35
CA THR A 430 -0.54 -8.70 7.21
C THR A 430 -1.30 -9.47 6.12
N VAL A 431 -0.92 -10.71 5.81
CA VAL A 431 -1.68 -11.55 4.86
C VAL A 431 -3.11 -11.81 5.38
N ILE A 432 -3.27 -12.01 6.69
CA ILE A 432 -4.61 -12.09 7.31
C ILE A 432 -5.38 -10.78 7.13
N GLY A 433 -4.73 -9.62 7.32
CA GLY A 433 -5.35 -8.32 7.06
C GLY A 433 -5.76 -8.12 5.60
N HIS A 434 -4.93 -8.56 4.65
CA HIS A 434 -5.26 -8.61 3.22
C HIS A 434 -6.45 -9.54 2.95
N GLY A 435 -6.55 -10.69 3.63
CA GLY A 435 -7.72 -11.56 3.56
C GLY A 435 -9.01 -10.89 4.04
N LEU A 436 -8.96 -10.06 5.09
CA LEU A 436 -10.11 -9.28 5.56
C LEU A 436 -10.52 -8.22 4.55
N LEU A 437 -9.57 -7.52 3.92
CA LEU A 437 -9.86 -6.58 2.84
C LEU A 437 -10.52 -7.26 1.65
N ALA A 438 -10.02 -8.44 1.26
CA ALA A 438 -10.63 -9.25 0.21
C ALA A 438 -12.08 -9.63 0.55
N ASP A 439 -12.35 -10.01 1.81
CA ASP A 439 -13.71 -10.32 2.26
C ASP A 439 -14.65 -9.11 2.22
N LEU A 440 -14.17 -7.90 2.54
CA LEU A 440 -14.97 -6.66 2.43
C LEU A 440 -15.43 -6.40 0.99
N PHE A 441 -14.51 -6.49 0.02
CA PHE A 441 -14.85 -6.35 -1.40
C PHE A 441 -15.74 -7.49 -1.88
N LEU A 442 -15.48 -8.73 -1.45
CA LEU A 442 -16.31 -9.89 -1.79
C LEU A 442 -17.73 -9.74 -1.27
N GLN A 443 -17.91 -9.26 -0.04
CA GLN A 443 -19.23 -8.97 0.52
C GLN A 443 -19.97 -7.89 -0.29
N ALA A 444 -19.29 -6.80 -0.67
CA ALA A 444 -19.86 -5.78 -1.55
C ALA A 444 -20.21 -6.34 -2.94
N MET A 445 -19.44 -7.30 -3.47
CA MET A 445 -19.76 -7.97 -4.73
C MET A 445 -20.96 -8.91 -4.59
N ARG A 446 -21.09 -9.64 -3.46
CA ARG A 446 -22.25 -10.48 -3.17
C ARG A 446 -23.55 -9.68 -3.10
N THR A 447 -23.56 -8.52 -2.42
CA THR A 447 -24.77 -7.68 -2.31
C THR A 447 -25.25 -7.14 -3.66
N GLN A 448 -24.34 -7.04 -4.64
CA GLN A 448 -24.64 -6.63 -6.00
C GLN A 448 -24.94 -7.81 -6.95
N GLY A 449 -24.99 -9.05 -6.45
CA GLY A 449 -25.17 -10.24 -7.27
C GLY A 449 -23.99 -10.51 -8.23
N GLN A 450 -22.82 -9.96 -7.92
CA GLN A 450 -21.60 -10.05 -8.73
C GLN A 450 -20.63 -11.11 -8.20
N ALA A 451 -20.90 -11.79 -7.10
CA ALA A 451 -20.08 -12.93 -6.67
C ALA A 451 -20.78 -14.25 -7.05
N PRO A 452 -20.07 -15.26 -7.56
CA PRO A 452 -20.65 -16.57 -7.80
C PRO A 452 -21.26 -17.19 -6.53
N PRO A 453 -22.28 -18.05 -6.66
CA PRO A 453 -22.78 -18.85 -5.54
C PRO A 453 -21.63 -19.65 -4.90
N GLY A 454 -21.51 -19.59 -3.57
CA GLY A 454 -20.47 -20.31 -2.83
C GLY A 454 -19.07 -19.65 -2.85
N ALA A 455 -18.88 -18.55 -3.59
CA ALA A 455 -17.64 -17.76 -3.53
C ALA A 455 -17.31 -17.42 -2.08
N GLY A 456 -16.04 -17.56 -1.66
CA GLY A 456 -15.63 -17.38 -0.27
C GLY A 456 -14.11 -17.32 -0.11
N ILE A 457 -13.64 -16.61 0.91
CA ILE A 457 -12.21 -16.55 1.25
C ILE A 457 -11.77 -17.88 1.86
N ASP A 458 -10.72 -18.49 1.31
CA ASP A 458 -10.03 -19.64 1.89
C ASP A 458 -9.18 -19.20 3.10
N TRP A 459 -9.85 -19.05 4.24
CA TRP A 459 -9.20 -18.66 5.50
C TRP A 459 -8.07 -19.62 5.95
N PRO A 460 -8.18 -20.96 5.81
CA PRO A 460 -7.03 -21.85 6.00
C PRO A 460 -5.80 -21.44 5.19
N ALA A 461 -5.94 -21.22 3.88
CA ALA A 461 -4.83 -20.83 3.03
C ALA A 461 -4.27 -19.45 3.39
N VAL A 462 -5.14 -18.47 3.69
CA VAL A 462 -4.75 -17.13 4.15
C VAL A 462 -3.89 -17.21 5.42
N VAL A 463 -4.35 -17.96 6.43
CA VAL A 463 -3.62 -18.09 7.71
C VAL A 463 -2.30 -18.84 7.52
N ALA A 464 -2.26 -19.85 6.65
CA ALA A 464 -1.04 -20.60 6.35
C ALA A 464 0.00 -19.74 5.61
N ALA A 465 -0.46 -18.82 4.74
CA ALA A 465 0.40 -17.93 3.97
C ALA A 465 0.94 -16.72 4.77
N ASP A 466 0.39 -16.45 5.95
CA ASP A 466 0.82 -15.36 6.83
C ASP A 466 2.03 -15.78 7.67
N ARG A 467 3.23 -15.40 7.22
CA ARG A 467 4.48 -15.69 7.93
C ARG A 467 4.62 -14.93 9.24
N LEU A 468 4.13 -13.69 9.33
CA LEU A 468 4.09 -12.95 10.59
C LEU A 468 3.19 -13.66 11.62
N TRP A 469 2.18 -14.42 11.17
CA TRP A 469 1.39 -15.25 12.05
C TRP A 469 2.06 -16.59 12.39
N THR A 470 2.55 -17.30 11.38
CA THR A 470 3.01 -18.71 11.49
C THR A 470 4.44 -18.83 12.02
N ASP A 471 5.32 -17.91 11.65
CA ASP A 471 6.73 -17.83 12.05
C ASP A 471 7.19 -16.38 12.30
N PRO A 472 6.64 -15.70 13.33
CA PRO A 472 7.01 -14.31 13.60
C PRO A 472 8.47 -14.12 14.04
N PRO A 473 9.12 -13.01 13.64
CA PRO A 473 10.41 -12.61 14.17
C PRO A 473 10.36 -12.45 15.70
N ARG A 474 11.23 -13.15 16.44
CA ARG A 474 11.23 -13.12 17.91
C ARG A 474 11.86 -11.86 18.48
N SER A 475 12.66 -11.16 17.66
CA SER A 475 13.45 -9.97 17.99
C SER A 475 12.65 -8.67 18.08
N LEU A 476 11.32 -8.68 17.88
CA LEU A 476 10.50 -7.46 17.92
C LEU A 476 10.58 -6.68 19.24
N HIS A 477 10.82 -7.38 20.35
CA HIS A 477 11.05 -6.74 21.65
C HIS A 477 12.40 -6.00 21.73
N LEU A 478 13.40 -6.43 20.95
CA LEU A 478 14.70 -5.78 20.87
C LEU A 478 14.58 -4.42 20.19
N ILE A 479 13.76 -4.26 19.16
CA ILE A 479 13.58 -2.98 18.42
C ILE A 479 13.22 -1.81 19.35
N ARG A 480 12.40 -2.05 20.39
CA ARG A 480 12.09 -1.00 21.39
C ARG A 480 13.33 -0.53 22.16
N ALA A 481 14.32 -1.40 22.34
CA ALA A 481 15.62 -1.05 22.90
C ALA A 481 16.56 -0.40 21.86
N LEU A 482 16.30 -0.59 20.56
CA LEU A 482 17.16 -0.15 19.47
C LEU A 482 16.65 1.17 18.85
N ARG A 483 16.70 2.28 19.60
CA ARG A 483 16.36 3.64 19.11
C ARG A 483 16.98 4.01 17.75
N ARG A 484 18.16 3.45 17.42
CA ARG A 484 18.86 3.65 16.14
C ARG A 484 18.26 2.86 14.98
N LEU A 485 17.68 1.69 15.25
CA LEU A 485 17.04 0.83 14.24
C LEU A 485 15.62 1.32 13.90
N SER A 486 14.97 2.03 14.83
CA SER A 486 13.83 2.90 14.52
C SER A 486 14.16 3.88 13.39
N GLY A 487 15.40 4.36 13.31
CA GLY A 487 15.91 5.17 12.20
C GLY A 487 15.80 4.48 10.85
N VAL A 488 16.05 3.17 10.77
CA VAL A 488 15.90 2.38 9.54
C VAL A 488 14.43 2.24 9.15
N ILE A 489 13.54 1.92 10.11
CA ILE A 489 12.09 1.88 9.86
C ILE A 489 11.57 3.25 9.39
N LEU A 490 12.11 4.33 9.94
CA LEU A 490 11.79 5.71 9.56
C LEU A 490 12.37 6.09 8.20
N LEU A 491 13.57 5.61 7.87
CA LEU A 491 14.16 5.75 6.54
C LEU A 491 13.37 4.96 5.51
N THR A 492 12.81 3.78 5.84
CA THR A 492 11.90 3.02 4.97
C THR A 492 10.58 3.75 4.80
N ALA A 493 9.96 4.26 5.88
CA ALA A 493 8.74 5.06 5.80
C ALA A 493 8.97 6.35 4.99
N ARG A 494 10.13 6.99 5.14
CA ARG A 494 10.55 8.09 4.27
C ARG A 494 10.77 7.62 2.84
N ALA A 495 11.50 6.55 2.58
CA ALA A 495 11.81 6.06 1.23
C ALA A 495 10.57 5.59 0.44
N LEU A 496 9.55 5.06 1.13
CA LEU A 496 8.24 4.75 0.54
C LEU A 496 7.50 6.01 0.04
N HIS A 497 7.86 7.19 0.55
CA HIS A 497 7.17 8.45 0.29
C HIS A 497 8.10 9.58 -0.23
N HIS A 498 9.42 9.37 -0.28
CA HIS A 498 10.40 10.32 -0.79
C HIS A 498 10.46 10.20 -2.31
N ARG A 499 9.73 11.09 -2.96
CA ARG A 499 9.71 11.23 -4.40
C ARG A 499 10.80 12.23 -4.80
N ALA A 500 11.97 11.68 -5.17
CA ALA A 500 13.17 12.33 -5.67
C ALA A 500 13.98 13.23 -4.67
N PRO A 501 15.32 13.29 -4.81
CA PRO A 501 16.12 14.38 -4.31
C PRO A 501 15.87 15.63 -5.16
N GLY A 502 15.76 16.80 -4.53
CA GLY A 502 15.80 18.07 -5.26
C GLY A 502 17.15 18.23 -5.99
N PRO A 503 17.23 19.07 -7.03
CA PRO A 503 18.52 19.43 -7.62
C PRO A 503 19.41 19.99 -6.51
N THR A 504 20.60 19.40 -6.34
CA THR A 504 21.63 19.88 -5.45
C THR A 504 21.81 21.38 -5.66
N SER A 505 21.58 22.17 -4.62
CA SER A 505 22.01 23.56 -4.60
C SER A 505 23.51 23.55 -4.91
N THR A 506 23.88 24.09 -6.07
CA THR A 506 25.25 24.50 -6.36
C THR A 506 25.76 25.35 -5.19
N PRO A 507 26.96 25.10 -4.65
CA PRO A 507 27.56 26.04 -3.72
C PRO A 507 27.72 27.36 -4.47
N ARG A 508 27.06 28.42 -3.97
CA ARG A 508 27.36 29.78 -4.46
C ARG A 508 28.78 30.15 -4.01
N PRO A 509 29.50 30.92 -4.85
CA PRO A 509 30.93 31.17 -4.72
C PRO A 509 31.34 31.80 -3.39
#